data_AF-G5B9K4-F1
#
_entry.id   AF-G5B9K4-F1
#
_cell.length_a   1.000
_cell.length_b   1.000
_cell.length_c   1.000
_cell.angle_alpha   90.00
_cell.angle_beta   90.00
_cell.angle_gamma   90.00
#
_symmetry.space_group_name_H-M   'P 1'
#
loop_
_entity.id
_entity.type
_entity.pdbx_description
1 polymer ?
#
loop_
_entity_poly.entity_id
_entity_poly.type
_entity_poly.pdbx_seq_one_letter_code
_entity_poly.pdbx_strand_id
1 'polypeptide(L)'
;FQPQCQVCAEWKREILRHHVNRNGDVHWGNCRPGRWPSDAWEVSFVPPLLQAFMPRGLTDKRGPEECDAVALLSFINSCDHFVVDRKKVIEVIKCRNEIMHSSEMKVSSTWLQDFQVKIQNFLNEFRNIPEIVAVYSRIEQLLTSDWTVHIPEEDWPDGCENEAGSYLSVSQVNEIELELLKEKLQEMYLQAETHEVLTEEISNQLEMVKEFLRNNEDLRNGLTEDIQKLDSLCLHHQKLDSEDPGRQSPERKA
;
A
#
# COMPACT_ATOMS: atom_id res chain seq x y z
N PHE A 1 -11.00 28.38 -12.40
CA PHE A 1 -11.81 28.30 -13.64
C PHE A 1 -12.83 29.43 -13.59
N GLN A 2 -12.71 30.45 -14.45
CA GLN A 2 -13.77 31.47 -14.58
C GLN A 2 -14.76 30.96 -15.63
N PRO A 3 -16.04 30.72 -15.29
CA PRO A 3 -17.00 30.26 -16.28
C PRO A 3 -17.22 31.38 -17.31
N GLN A 4 -16.76 31.15 -18.55
CA GLN A 4 -17.03 32.04 -19.70
C GLN A 4 -18.48 31.92 -20.21
N CYS A 5 -19.26 31.00 -19.64
CA CYS A 5 -20.66 30.76 -19.97
C CYS A 5 -21.59 31.31 -18.87
N GLN A 6 -22.59 32.09 -19.26
CA GLN A 6 -23.57 32.70 -18.35
C GLN A 6 -24.37 31.65 -17.57
N VAL A 7 -24.77 30.56 -18.24
CA VAL A 7 -25.47 29.43 -17.61
C VAL A 7 -24.59 28.78 -16.54
N CYS A 8 -23.31 28.55 -16.82
CA CYS A 8 -22.37 28.00 -15.83
C CYS A 8 -22.17 28.93 -14.63
N ALA A 9 -22.23 30.25 -14.84
CA ALA A 9 -22.14 31.22 -13.75
C ALA A 9 -23.39 31.22 -12.86
N GLU A 10 -24.59 31.07 -13.44
CA GLU A 10 -25.84 30.92 -12.70
C GLU A 10 -25.85 29.64 -11.87
N TRP A 11 -25.46 28.52 -12.46
CA TRP A 11 -25.31 27.26 -11.74
C TRP A 11 -24.24 27.33 -10.66
N LYS A 12 -23.08 27.96 -10.92
CA LYS A 12 -22.06 28.19 -9.88
C LYS A 12 -22.67 28.91 -8.68
N ARG A 13 -23.46 29.95 -8.94
CA ARG A 13 -24.09 30.77 -7.89
C ARG A 13 -25.08 29.94 -7.08
N GLU A 14 -25.92 29.15 -7.74
CA GLU A 14 -26.92 28.32 -7.06
C GLU A 14 -26.28 27.18 -6.26
N ILE A 15 -25.24 26.55 -6.81
CA ILE A 15 -24.48 25.50 -6.11
C ILE A 15 -23.81 26.08 -4.86
N LEU A 16 -23.13 27.22 -4.98
CA LEU A 16 -22.43 27.85 -3.85
C LEU A 16 -23.39 28.50 -2.84
N ARG A 17 -24.62 28.82 -3.22
CA ARG A 17 -25.65 29.34 -2.30
C ARG A 17 -25.88 28.39 -1.13
N HIS A 18 -25.88 27.09 -1.43
CA HIS A 18 -26.08 26.00 -0.49
C HIS A 18 -24.78 25.43 0.09
N HIS A 19 -23.64 26.03 -0.26
CA HIS A 19 -22.36 25.68 0.31
C HIS A 19 -22.04 26.56 1.51
N VAL A 20 -21.51 25.94 2.57
CA VAL A 20 -20.87 26.63 3.70
C VAL A 20 -19.78 27.62 3.23
N ASN A 21 -19.06 27.31 2.15
CA ASN A 21 -18.10 28.21 1.51
C ASN A 21 -18.69 28.81 0.23
N ARG A 22 -19.40 29.93 0.38
CA ARG A 22 -20.08 30.63 -0.73
C ARG A 22 -19.14 31.22 -1.78
N ASN A 23 -17.86 31.35 -1.46
CA ASN A 23 -16.82 31.83 -2.37
C ASN A 23 -15.91 30.70 -2.87
N GLY A 24 -16.33 29.45 -2.63
CA GLY A 24 -15.58 28.26 -3.03
C GLY A 24 -15.53 28.06 -4.54
N ASP A 25 -14.78 27.03 -4.92
CA ASP A 25 -14.78 26.52 -6.29
C ASP A 25 -15.69 25.30 -6.41
N VAL A 26 -16.24 25.14 -7.61
CA VAL A 26 -17.10 24.02 -7.97
C VAL A 26 -16.26 23.00 -8.72
N HIS A 27 -16.32 21.74 -8.29
CA HIS A 27 -15.61 20.63 -8.94
C HIS A 27 -16.35 20.13 -10.19
N TRP A 28 -16.39 20.97 -11.24
CA TRP A 28 -17.12 20.70 -12.49
C TRP A 28 -16.76 19.37 -13.17
N GLY A 29 -15.55 18.86 -12.98
CA GLY A 29 -15.10 17.58 -13.57
C GLY A 29 -15.87 16.36 -13.06
N ASN A 30 -16.60 16.51 -11.95
CA ASN A 30 -17.46 15.46 -11.44
C ASN A 30 -18.89 15.55 -12.00
N CYS A 31 -19.33 16.71 -12.51
CA CYS A 31 -20.73 17.00 -12.90
C CYS A 31 -21.08 16.54 -14.32
N ARG A 32 -22.33 16.11 -14.56
CA ARG A 32 -22.86 15.84 -15.92
C ARG A 32 -24.10 16.70 -16.24
N PRO A 33 -23.90 17.95 -16.72
CA PRO A 33 -25.00 18.89 -16.96
C PRO A 33 -26.14 18.40 -17.85
N GLY A 34 -25.89 17.49 -18.79
CA GLY A 34 -26.93 16.90 -19.64
C GLY A 34 -27.93 16.00 -18.91
N ARG A 35 -27.61 15.55 -17.68
CA ARG A 35 -28.48 14.68 -16.86
C ARG A 35 -29.32 15.44 -15.86
N TRP A 36 -29.03 16.73 -15.68
CA TRP A 36 -29.67 17.60 -14.71
C TRP A 36 -31.21 17.61 -14.81
N PRO A 37 -31.84 17.65 -16.00
CA PRO A 37 -33.31 17.66 -16.04
C PRO A 37 -33.98 16.33 -15.65
N SER A 38 -33.24 15.22 -15.59
CA SER A 38 -33.82 13.86 -15.57
C SER A 38 -33.31 12.99 -14.43
N ASP A 39 -32.21 13.37 -13.79
CA ASP A 39 -31.59 12.58 -12.73
C ASP A 39 -31.66 13.36 -11.42
N ALA A 40 -32.45 12.85 -10.48
CA ALA A 40 -32.61 13.44 -9.16
C ALA A 40 -31.29 13.51 -8.39
N TRP A 41 -30.39 12.54 -8.63
CA TRP A 41 -29.05 12.53 -8.09
C TRP A 41 -28.17 13.67 -8.62
N GLU A 42 -28.47 14.15 -9.82
CA GLU A 42 -27.81 15.29 -10.43
C GLU A 42 -28.57 16.61 -10.20
N VAL A 43 -29.87 16.63 -9.82
CA VAL A 43 -30.67 17.87 -9.69
C VAL A 43 -31.80 17.92 -8.66
N SER A 44 -32.48 16.83 -8.29
CA SER A 44 -33.81 16.99 -7.67
C SER A 44 -33.76 17.23 -6.17
N PHE A 45 -34.21 18.43 -5.77
CA PHE A 45 -34.54 18.89 -4.41
C PHE A 45 -33.40 18.97 -3.40
N VAL A 46 -32.32 18.26 -3.65
CA VAL A 46 -30.96 18.51 -3.18
C VAL A 46 -30.22 18.90 -4.47
N PRO A 47 -29.69 20.13 -4.62
CA PRO A 47 -29.22 20.61 -5.93
C PRO A 47 -28.07 19.72 -6.50
N PRO A 48 -27.51 20.01 -7.68
CA PRO A 48 -26.33 19.35 -8.29
C PRO A 48 -25.03 19.31 -7.45
N LEU A 49 -25.17 19.53 -6.15
CA LEU A 49 -24.18 19.75 -5.10
C LEU A 49 -23.33 18.53 -4.83
N LEU A 50 -23.85 17.30 -4.84
CA LEU A 50 -23.08 16.16 -4.30
C LEU A 50 -21.73 15.99 -5.01
N GLN A 51 -21.72 15.91 -6.34
CA GLN A 51 -20.49 15.79 -7.12
C GLN A 51 -19.63 17.07 -7.08
N ALA A 52 -20.26 18.25 -7.00
CA ALA A 52 -19.58 19.54 -6.94
C ALA A 52 -18.84 19.80 -5.61
N PHE A 53 -19.32 19.19 -4.52
CA PHE A 53 -18.83 19.37 -3.15
C PHE A 53 -17.87 18.27 -2.72
N MET A 54 -17.80 17.18 -3.48
CA MET A 54 -16.93 16.06 -3.18
C MET A 54 -15.51 16.26 -3.73
N PRO A 55 -14.48 15.74 -3.03
CA PRO A 55 -13.10 15.75 -3.51
C PRO A 55 -12.96 15.02 -4.86
N ARG A 56 -11.89 15.35 -5.61
CA ARG A 56 -11.63 14.80 -6.95
C ARG A 56 -11.60 13.27 -6.94
N GLY A 57 -12.13 12.63 -7.99
CA GLY A 57 -12.00 11.17 -8.21
C GLY A 57 -13.28 10.34 -8.08
N LEU A 58 -14.46 10.96 -8.06
CA LEU A 58 -15.76 10.27 -7.99
C LEU A 58 -16.54 10.31 -9.31
N THR A 59 -15.83 10.42 -10.43
CA THR A 59 -16.42 10.38 -11.77
C THR A 59 -17.19 9.08 -11.93
N ASP A 60 -18.45 9.17 -12.35
CA ASP A 60 -19.33 8.06 -12.77
C ASP A 60 -20.24 7.44 -11.70
N LYS A 61 -20.24 7.94 -10.46
CA LYS A 61 -21.15 7.46 -9.40
C LYS A 61 -22.59 7.98 -9.59
N ARG A 62 -23.57 7.06 -9.59
CA ARG A 62 -24.99 7.28 -9.89
C ARG A 62 -25.90 7.49 -8.68
N GLY A 63 -25.39 7.35 -7.46
CA GLY A 63 -26.20 7.52 -6.26
C GLY A 63 -25.39 7.50 -4.98
N PRO A 64 -26.02 7.82 -3.83
CA PRO A 64 -25.36 7.81 -2.52
C PRO A 64 -24.88 6.42 -2.13
N GLU A 65 -25.53 5.37 -2.66
CA GLU A 65 -25.13 3.97 -2.51
C GLU A 65 -23.79 3.62 -3.17
N GLU A 66 -23.39 4.37 -4.20
CA GLU A 66 -22.10 4.18 -4.88
C GLU A 66 -21.00 5.07 -4.27
N CYS A 67 -21.36 6.05 -3.43
CA CYS A 67 -20.43 6.93 -2.73
C CYS A 67 -19.73 6.22 -1.57
N ASP A 68 -18.47 6.55 -1.34
CA ASP A 68 -17.79 6.11 -0.13
C ASP A 68 -18.25 6.96 1.07
N ALA A 69 -18.03 6.46 2.28
CA ALA A 69 -18.42 7.17 3.50
C ALA A 69 -17.80 8.58 3.59
N VAL A 70 -16.58 8.75 3.04
CA VAL A 70 -15.84 10.01 3.01
C VAL A 70 -16.56 11.07 2.19
N ALA A 71 -17.01 10.71 0.99
CA ALA A 71 -17.75 11.60 0.12
C ALA A 71 -19.05 12.05 0.78
N LEU A 72 -19.78 11.12 1.41
CA LEU A 72 -21.03 11.41 2.10
C LEU A 72 -20.80 12.33 3.32
N LEU A 73 -19.79 12.08 4.14
CA LEU A 73 -19.44 12.94 5.28
C LEU A 73 -19.01 14.34 4.84
N SER A 74 -18.24 14.43 3.75
CA SER A 74 -17.81 15.71 3.18
C SER A 74 -18.99 16.53 2.66
N PHE A 75 -19.96 15.85 2.04
CA PHE A 75 -21.20 16.47 1.57
C PHE A 75 -22.05 16.99 2.73
N ILE A 76 -22.29 16.18 3.76
CA ILE A 76 -23.03 16.58 4.97
C ILE A 76 -22.37 17.80 5.65
N ASN A 77 -21.04 17.81 5.71
CA ASN A 77 -20.30 18.92 6.31
C ASN A 77 -20.42 20.25 5.54
N SER A 78 -20.54 20.16 4.22
CA SER A 78 -20.36 21.29 3.31
C SER A 78 -21.67 21.89 2.81
N CYS A 79 -22.77 21.15 2.86
CA CYS A 79 -24.12 21.54 2.43
C CYS A 79 -24.94 22.13 3.58
N ASP A 80 -25.68 23.22 3.33
CA ASP A 80 -26.47 23.92 4.35
C ASP A 80 -27.87 23.34 4.60
N HIS A 81 -28.33 22.42 3.75
CA HIS A 81 -29.58 21.69 3.95
C HIS A 81 -29.51 20.68 5.11
N PHE A 82 -28.31 20.22 5.48
CA PHE A 82 -28.14 19.38 6.66
C PHE A 82 -28.09 20.25 7.91
N VAL A 83 -29.14 20.15 8.72
CA VAL A 83 -29.21 20.78 10.03
C VAL A 83 -28.55 19.86 11.05
N VAL A 84 -27.22 19.82 11.03
CA VAL A 84 -26.39 18.99 11.94
C VAL A 84 -25.25 19.80 12.53
N ASP A 85 -24.79 19.43 13.73
CA ASP A 85 -23.55 19.99 14.29
C ASP A 85 -22.33 19.53 13.48
N ARG A 86 -21.82 20.44 12.64
CA ARG A 86 -20.65 20.21 11.78
C ARG A 86 -19.42 19.77 12.56
N LYS A 87 -19.26 20.16 13.83
CA LYS A 87 -18.13 19.71 14.64
C LYS A 87 -18.13 18.19 14.76
N LYS A 88 -19.30 17.58 14.94
CA LYS A 88 -19.45 16.13 15.06
C LYS A 88 -19.09 15.41 13.76
N VAL A 89 -19.49 15.99 12.61
CA VAL A 89 -19.12 15.47 11.29
C VAL A 89 -17.60 15.52 11.07
N ILE A 90 -16.98 16.64 11.44
CA ILE A 90 -15.53 16.84 11.33
C ILE A 90 -14.76 15.83 12.20
N GLU A 91 -15.22 15.56 13.43
CA GLU A 91 -14.58 14.58 14.31
C GLU A 91 -14.61 13.17 13.71
N VAL A 92 -15.71 12.75 13.09
CA VAL A 92 -15.79 11.45 12.40
C VAL A 92 -14.83 11.40 11.19
N ILE A 93 -14.75 12.49 10.41
CA ILE A 93 -13.80 12.61 9.29
C ILE A 93 -12.35 12.49 9.79
N LYS A 94 -12.01 13.13 10.92
CA LYS A 94 -10.68 13.04 11.53
C LYS A 94 -10.35 11.61 11.94
N CYS A 95 -11.24 10.93 12.67
CA CYS A 95 -11.01 9.55 13.08
C CYS A 95 -10.77 8.61 11.88
N ARG A 96 -11.53 8.78 10.79
CA ARG A 96 -11.28 8.03 9.54
C ARG A 96 -9.88 8.32 9.00
N ASN A 97 -9.50 9.60 8.91
CA ASN A 97 -8.20 10.01 8.41
C ASN A 97 -7.05 9.50 9.31
N GLU A 98 -7.23 9.44 10.62
CA GLU A 98 -6.25 8.88 11.56
C GLU A 98 -6.01 7.39 11.31
N ILE A 99 -7.08 6.59 11.11
CA ILE A 99 -6.94 5.18 10.75
C ILE A 99 -6.21 5.04 9.40
N MET A 100 -6.66 5.78 8.39
CA MET A 100 -6.13 5.65 7.02
C MET A 100 -4.67 6.07 6.88
N HIS A 101 -4.19 6.99 7.72
CA HIS A 101 -2.80 7.43 7.72
C HIS A 101 -1.97 6.79 8.84
N SER A 102 -2.52 5.85 9.61
CA SER A 102 -1.76 5.08 10.59
C SER A 102 -0.89 4.06 9.86
N SER A 103 0.43 4.19 9.99
CA SER A 103 1.40 3.29 9.37
C SER A 103 1.33 1.86 9.89
N GLU A 104 0.85 1.68 11.12
CA GLU A 104 0.79 0.38 11.78
C GLU A 104 -0.61 -0.26 11.74
N MET A 105 -1.63 0.46 11.26
CA MET A 105 -3.05 0.06 11.30
C MET A 105 -3.55 -0.41 12.69
N LYS A 106 -2.76 -0.18 13.75
CA LYS A 106 -3.09 -0.50 15.14
C LYS A 106 -3.81 0.68 15.78
N VAL A 107 -4.92 0.39 16.44
CA VAL A 107 -5.67 1.36 17.25
C VAL A 107 -5.74 0.84 18.67
N SER A 108 -5.54 1.70 19.66
CA SER A 108 -5.70 1.32 21.06
C SER A 108 -7.19 1.09 21.37
N SER A 109 -7.45 0.28 22.39
CA SER A 109 -8.82 0.09 22.91
C SER A 109 -9.45 1.41 23.37
N THR A 110 -8.65 2.30 23.96
CA THR A 110 -9.08 3.65 24.36
C THR A 110 -9.47 4.52 23.17
N TRP A 111 -8.75 4.41 22.05
CA TRP A 111 -9.06 5.13 20.82
C TRP A 111 -10.36 4.60 20.19
N LEU A 112 -10.57 3.28 20.18
CA LEU A 112 -11.81 2.67 19.68
C LEU A 112 -13.04 3.11 20.48
N GLN A 113 -12.91 3.19 21.81
CA GLN A 113 -13.99 3.69 22.68
C GLN A 113 -14.30 5.17 22.39
N ASP A 114 -13.28 6.01 22.22
CA ASP A 114 -13.47 7.42 21.83
C ASP A 114 -14.12 7.55 20.44
N PHE A 115 -13.70 6.72 19.48
CA PHE A 115 -14.30 6.66 18.16
C PHE A 115 -15.77 6.25 18.21
N GLN A 116 -16.12 5.23 19.01
CA GLN A 116 -17.49 4.80 19.24
C GLN A 116 -18.36 5.98 19.74
N VAL A 117 -17.88 6.71 20.76
CA VAL A 117 -18.61 7.87 21.31
C VAL A 117 -18.80 8.95 20.24
N LYS A 118 -17.78 9.23 19.42
CA LYS A 118 -17.88 10.19 18.32
C LYS A 118 -18.90 9.78 17.26
N ILE A 119 -18.95 8.51 16.87
CA ILE A 119 -19.94 7.97 15.93
C ILE A 119 -21.35 8.07 16.51
N GLN A 120 -21.54 7.67 17.77
CA GLN A 120 -22.85 7.78 18.44
C GLN A 120 -23.32 9.24 18.52
N ASN A 121 -22.43 10.17 18.85
CA ASN A 121 -22.74 11.59 18.89
C ASN A 121 -23.17 12.13 17.53
N PHE A 122 -22.52 11.70 16.44
CA PHE A 122 -22.90 12.06 15.07
C PHE A 122 -24.25 11.46 14.67
N LEU A 123 -24.50 10.18 14.94
CA LEU A 123 -25.76 9.51 14.60
C LEU A 123 -26.96 10.11 15.35
N ASN A 124 -26.74 10.59 16.57
CA ASN A 124 -27.77 11.28 17.37
C ASN A 124 -28.31 12.56 16.71
N GLU A 125 -27.58 13.17 15.77
CA GLU A 125 -28.08 14.31 14.97
C GLU A 125 -29.25 13.90 14.06
N PHE A 126 -29.35 12.61 13.73
CA PHE A 126 -30.34 12.07 12.80
C PHE A 126 -31.41 11.22 13.49
N ARG A 127 -31.55 11.31 14.83
CA ARG A 127 -32.52 10.53 15.62
C ARG A 127 -33.98 10.71 15.18
N ASN A 128 -34.28 11.78 14.44
CA ASN A 128 -35.62 12.06 13.91
C ASN A 128 -35.93 11.27 12.64
N ILE A 129 -34.96 10.54 12.07
CA ILE A 129 -35.09 9.74 10.86
C ILE A 129 -35.24 8.27 11.26
N PRO A 130 -36.44 7.67 11.12
CA PRO A 130 -36.73 6.31 11.59
C PRO A 130 -35.79 5.24 11.04
N GLU A 131 -35.40 5.36 9.77
CA GLU A 131 -34.49 4.44 9.09
C GLU A 131 -33.11 4.44 9.74
N ILE A 132 -32.63 5.61 10.17
CA ILE A 132 -31.34 5.74 10.86
C ILE A 132 -31.43 5.17 12.27
N VAL A 133 -32.54 5.38 12.98
CA VAL A 133 -32.76 4.78 14.31
C VAL A 133 -32.77 3.25 14.24
N ALA A 134 -33.37 2.66 13.20
CA ALA A 134 -33.32 1.21 13.00
C ALA A 134 -31.87 0.71 12.82
N VAL A 135 -31.08 1.40 11.99
CA VAL A 135 -29.66 1.07 11.76
C VAL A 135 -28.78 1.36 12.97
N TYR A 136 -29.13 2.37 13.78
CA TYR A 136 -28.40 2.75 15.00
C TYR A 136 -28.23 1.56 15.95
N SER A 137 -29.28 0.78 16.16
CA SER A 137 -29.22 -0.42 17.02
C SER A 137 -28.18 -1.44 16.53
N ARG A 138 -28.07 -1.63 15.21
CA ARG A 138 -27.08 -2.52 14.60
C ARG A 138 -25.67 -1.96 14.72
N ILE A 139 -25.50 -0.66 14.54
CA ILE A 139 -24.20 0.01 14.71
C ILE A 139 -23.76 -0.06 16.18
N GLU A 140 -24.65 0.15 17.13
CA GLU A 140 -24.37 0.03 18.55
C GLU A 140 -23.96 -1.39 18.93
N GLN A 141 -24.64 -2.41 18.40
CA GLN A 141 -24.20 -3.80 18.54
C GLN A 141 -22.80 -4.04 17.99
N LEU A 142 -22.48 -3.53 16.80
CA LEU A 142 -21.15 -3.64 16.21
C LEU A 142 -20.08 -2.94 17.06
N LEU A 143 -20.36 -1.74 17.57
CA LEU A 143 -19.41 -0.96 18.36
C LEU A 143 -19.20 -1.55 19.76
N THR A 144 -20.18 -2.26 20.31
CA THR A 144 -20.10 -2.91 21.63
C THR A 144 -19.66 -4.37 21.57
N SER A 145 -19.57 -4.95 20.37
CA SER A 145 -19.06 -6.31 20.17
C SER A 145 -17.58 -6.38 20.51
N ASP A 146 -17.16 -7.52 21.03
CA ASP A 146 -15.75 -7.80 21.23
C ASP A 146 -15.09 -8.04 19.87
N TRP A 147 -14.13 -7.18 19.52
CA TRP A 147 -13.33 -7.27 18.30
C TRP A 147 -12.01 -8.00 18.54
N THR A 148 -11.91 -8.76 19.64
CA THR A 148 -10.79 -9.69 19.82
C THR A 148 -10.72 -10.61 18.61
N VAL A 149 -9.67 -10.42 17.81
CA VAL A 149 -9.33 -11.36 16.76
C VAL A 149 -8.90 -12.62 17.48
N HIS A 150 -9.74 -13.66 17.41
CA HIS A 150 -9.32 -14.99 17.78
C HIS A 150 -8.28 -15.41 16.76
N ILE A 151 -7.01 -15.17 17.08
CA ILE A 151 -5.87 -15.75 16.38
C ILE A 151 -5.80 -17.18 16.90
N PRO A 152 -6.21 -18.20 16.12
CA PRO A 152 -5.91 -19.58 16.49
C PRO A 152 -4.40 -19.67 16.68
N GLU A 153 -3.90 -20.42 17.66
CA GLU A 153 -2.44 -20.59 17.87
C GLU A 153 -1.70 -21.07 16.60
N GLU A 154 -2.45 -21.59 15.62
CA GLU A 154 -2.02 -21.86 14.26
C GLU A 154 -2.53 -20.75 13.31
N ASP A 155 -1.81 -19.64 13.24
CA ASP A 155 -1.88 -18.76 12.07
C ASP A 155 -1.36 -19.56 10.87
N TRP A 156 -2.26 -20.15 10.10
CA TRP A 156 -1.94 -20.67 8.78
C TRP A 156 -1.68 -19.47 7.88
N PRO A 157 -0.50 -19.37 7.23
CA PRO A 157 -0.21 -18.29 6.30
C PRO A 157 -1.33 -18.20 5.26
N ASP A 158 -1.85 -17.01 5.06
CA ASP A 158 -2.90 -16.59 4.13
C ASP A 158 -2.45 -16.66 2.64
N GLY A 159 -1.57 -17.61 2.34
CA GLY A 159 -1.24 -18.06 1.00
C GLY A 159 -2.19 -19.17 0.58
N CYS A 160 -3.09 -18.84 -0.35
CA CYS A 160 -3.88 -19.74 -1.19
C CYS A 160 -3.71 -21.22 -0.85
N GLU A 161 -4.69 -21.82 -0.17
CA GLU A 161 -4.91 -23.27 -0.18
C GLU A 161 -5.16 -23.68 -1.64
N ASN A 162 -4.07 -23.87 -2.40
CA ASN A 162 -4.16 -24.59 -3.65
C ASN A 162 -4.57 -26.01 -3.28
N GLU A 163 -5.76 -26.40 -3.72
CA GLU A 163 -6.27 -27.78 -3.78
C GLU A 163 -5.39 -28.66 -4.68
N ALA A 164 -4.09 -28.77 -4.37
CA ALA A 164 -3.12 -29.72 -4.91
C ALA A 164 -1.81 -29.62 -4.11
N GLY A 165 -1.75 -30.40 -3.03
CA GLY A 165 -0.56 -31.01 -2.40
C GLY A 165 0.82 -30.41 -2.66
N SER A 166 1.41 -29.84 -1.61
CA SER A 166 2.63 -30.35 -0.95
C SER A 166 3.30 -29.16 -0.27
N TYR A 167 3.16 -29.04 1.05
CA TYR A 167 4.23 -28.38 1.80
C TYR A 167 5.53 -29.09 1.41
N LEU A 168 6.53 -28.34 0.95
CA LEU A 168 7.82 -28.93 0.64
C LEU A 168 8.32 -29.60 1.93
N SER A 169 8.64 -30.88 1.86
CA SER A 169 9.29 -31.54 2.98
C SER A 169 10.63 -30.86 3.24
N VAL A 170 11.15 -30.95 4.46
CA VAL A 170 12.49 -30.43 4.81
C VAL A 170 13.54 -30.91 3.80
N SER A 171 13.46 -32.15 3.34
CA SER A 171 14.37 -32.68 2.32
C SER A 171 14.25 -31.98 0.96
N GLN A 172 13.04 -31.60 0.53
CA GLN A 172 12.83 -30.88 -0.72
C GLN A 172 13.31 -29.43 -0.63
N VAL A 173 13.13 -28.79 0.54
CA VAL A 173 13.70 -27.45 0.79
C VAL A 173 15.22 -27.51 0.72
N ASN A 174 15.85 -28.48 1.41
CA ASN A 174 17.30 -28.63 1.38
C ASN A 174 17.84 -28.93 -0.04
N GLU A 175 17.11 -29.71 -0.85
CA GLU A 175 17.48 -29.97 -2.25
C GLU A 175 17.44 -28.69 -3.09
N ILE A 176 16.41 -27.86 -2.91
CA ILE A 176 16.28 -26.57 -3.60
C ILE A 176 17.39 -25.61 -3.16
N GLU A 177 17.66 -25.49 -1.86
CA GLU A 177 18.72 -24.64 -1.33
C GLU A 177 20.10 -25.05 -1.87
N LEU A 178 20.35 -26.37 -1.93
CA LEU A 178 21.58 -26.91 -2.47
C LEU A 178 21.74 -26.57 -3.96
N GLU A 179 20.70 -26.76 -4.78
CA GLU A 179 20.77 -26.44 -6.21
C GLU A 179 20.92 -24.95 -6.48
N LEU A 180 20.19 -24.08 -5.77
CA LEU A 180 20.36 -22.63 -5.89
C LEU A 180 21.79 -22.19 -5.55
N LEU A 181 22.40 -22.81 -4.52
CA LEU A 181 23.75 -22.47 -4.12
C LEU A 181 24.81 -23.02 -5.10
N LYS A 182 24.56 -24.20 -5.71
CA LYS A 182 25.38 -24.70 -6.83
C LYS A 182 25.32 -23.76 -8.04
N GLU A 183 24.12 -23.34 -8.44
CA GLU A 183 23.93 -22.39 -9.54
C GLU A 183 24.70 -21.10 -9.28
N LYS A 184 24.65 -20.58 -8.04
CA LYS A 184 25.40 -19.39 -7.65
C LYS A 184 26.92 -19.58 -7.72
N LEU A 185 27.42 -20.74 -7.28
CA LEU A 185 28.84 -21.09 -7.36
C LEU A 185 29.30 -21.23 -8.83
N GLN A 186 28.47 -21.83 -9.69
CA GLN A 186 28.75 -21.93 -11.12
C GLN A 186 28.74 -20.56 -11.82
N GLU A 187 27.84 -19.66 -11.45
CA GLU A 187 27.83 -18.29 -11.94
C GLU A 187 29.15 -17.59 -11.59
N MET A 188 29.60 -17.69 -10.34
CA MET A 188 30.88 -17.12 -9.91
C MET A 188 32.07 -17.75 -10.65
N TYR A 189 32.03 -19.06 -10.91
CA TYR A 189 33.06 -19.74 -11.72
C TYR A 189 33.12 -19.17 -13.14
N LEU A 190 31.99 -19.03 -13.82
CA LEU A 190 31.93 -18.48 -15.18
C LEU A 190 32.37 -17.02 -15.23
N GLN A 191 32.01 -16.22 -14.22
CA GLN A 191 32.47 -14.84 -14.08
C GLN A 191 33.99 -14.77 -13.91
N ALA A 192 34.55 -15.63 -13.07
CA ALA A 192 36.00 -15.74 -12.88
C ALA A 192 36.72 -16.23 -14.15
N GLU A 193 36.13 -17.13 -14.94
CA GLU A 193 36.72 -17.64 -16.18
C GLU A 193 36.66 -16.63 -17.34
N THR A 194 35.62 -15.78 -17.39
CA THR A 194 35.45 -14.77 -18.44
C THR A 194 36.24 -13.49 -18.20
N HIS A 195 36.46 -13.11 -16.95
CA HIS A 195 37.29 -11.97 -16.59
C HIS A 195 38.67 -12.51 -16.24
N GLU A 196 39.67 -12.38 -17.13
CA GLU A 196 41.07 -12.77 -16.91
C GLU A 196 41.72 -12.14 -15.65
N VAL A 197 41.00 -11.28 -14.92
CA VAL A 197 41.39 -10.67 -13.64
C VAL A 197 40.30 -10.95 -12.59
N LEU A 198 40.70 -11.52 -11.46
CA LEU A 198 39.80 -11.75 -10.32
C LEU A 198 39.39 -10.39 -9.72
N THR A 199 38.11 -10.04 -9.83
CA THR A 199 37.62 -8.81 -9.20
C THR A 199 37.51 -9.02 -7.69
N GLU A 200 37.93 -8.04 -6.89
CA GLU A 200 37.82 -8.04 -5.42
C GLU A 200 36.41 -8.43 -4.94
N GLU A 201 35.39 -8.07 -5.73
CA GLU A 201 33.99 -8.42 -5.53
C GLU A 201 33.71 -9.94 -5.54
N ILE A 202 34.30 -10.71 -6.47
CA ILE A 202 34.12 -12.17 -6.55
C ILE A 202 34.78 -12.85 -5.35
N SER A 203 35.96 -12.37 -4.95
CA SER A 203 36.65 -12.88 -3.76
C SER A 203 35.85 -12.62 -2.48
N ASN A 204 35.25 -11.43 -2.35
CA ASN A 204 34.40 -11.07 -1.22
C ASN A 204 33.11 -11.89 -1.18
N GLN A 205 32.48 -12.13 -2.33
CA GLN A 205 31.30 -12.98 -2.44
C GLN A 205 31.61 -14.44 -2.07
N LEU A 206 32.75 -14.97 -2.52
CA LEU A 206 33.19 -16.32 -2.17
C LEU A 206 33.43 -16.49 -0.66
N GLU A 207 34.08 -15.51 -0.01
CA GLU A 207 34.27 -15.57 1.44
C GLU A 207 32.97 -15.47 2.22
N MET A 208 31.99 -14.68 1.76
CA MET A 208 30.65 -14.66 2.37
C MET A 208 29.95 -16.04 2.25
N VAL A 209 30.08 -16.72 1.10
CA VAL A 209 29.52 -18.06 0.91
C VAL A 209 30.22 -19.08 1.81
N LYS A 210 31.56 -19.02 1.95
CA LYS A 210 32.30 -19.90 2.87
C LYS A 210 31.89 -19.71 4.32
N GLU A 211 31.73 -18.47 4.76
CA GLU A 211 31.29 -18.18 6.13
C GLU A 211 29.85 -18.66 6.37
N PHE A 212 28.96 -18.48 5.40
CA PHE A 212 27.62 -19.04 5.45
C PHE A 212 27.65 -20.58 5.60
N LEU A 213 28.49 -21.27 4.83
CA LEU A 213 28.59 -22.73 4.87
C LEU A 213 29.28 -23.29 6.11
N ARG A 214 30.09 -22.50 6.83
CA ARG A 214 30.62 -22.92 8.14
C ARG A 214 29.50 -23.19 9.14
N ASN A 215 28.40 -22.44 9.04
CA ASN A 215 27.25 -22.54 9.92
C ASN A 215 26.21 -23.57 9.44
N ASN A 216 26.34 -24.12 8.23
CA ASN A 216 25.38 -25.04 7.61
C ASN A 216 26.10 -26.31 7.11
N GLU A 217 26.20 -27.33 7.96
CA GLU A 217 27.01 -28.53 7.69
C GLU A 217 26.48 -29.38 6.54
N ASP A 218 25.15 -29.45 6.38
CA ASP A 218 24.46 -30.19 5.34
C ASP A 218 24.76 -29.64 3.94
N LEU A 219 24.65 -28.31 3.78
CA LEU A 219 25.03 -27.62 2.55
C LEU A 219 26.54 -27.68 2.29
N ARG A 220 27.35 -27.55 3.35
CA ARG A 220 28.83 -27.61 3.24
C ARG A 220 29.30 -28.93 2.65
N ASN A 221 28.74 -30.04 3.12
CA ASN A 221 29.11 -31.38 2.64
C ASN A 221 28.75 -31.56 1.16
N GLY A 222 27.62 -31.01 0.71
CA GLY A 222 27.16 -31.09 -0.68
C GLY A 222 27.92 -30.21 -1.68
N LEU A 223 28.63 -29.18 -1.21
CA LEU A 223 29.25 -28.13 -2.05
C LEU A 223 30.77 -28.06 -1.93
N THR A 224 31.38 -29.00 -1.20
CA THR A 224 32.82 -28.97 -0.92
C THR A 224 33.66 -29.01 -2.21
N GLU A 225 33.26 -29.81 -3.20
CA GLU A 225 33.97 -29.93 -4.48
C GLU A 225 33.87 -28.64 -5.31
N ASP A 226 32.68 -28.03 -5.38
CA ASP A 226 32.43 -26.80 -6.13
C ASP A 226 33.24 -25.62 -5.57
N ILE A 227 33.32 -25.52 -4.23
CA ILE A 227 34.12 -24.48 -3.56
C ILE A 227 35.61 -24.70 -3.78
N GLN A 228 36.09 -25.95 -3.67
CA GLN A 228 37.50 -26.25 -3.92
C GLN A 228 37.92 -25.94 -5.36
N LYS A 229 37.02 -26.19 -6.31
CA LYS A 229 37.22 -25.85 -7.72
C LYS A 229 37.35 -24.35 -7.93
N LEU A 230 36.46 -23.57 -7.31
CA LEU A 230 36.50 -22.11 -7.38
C LEU A 230 37.71 -21.51 -6.64
N ASP A 231 38.08 -22.06 -5.48
CA ASP A 231 39.29 -21.66 -4.75
C ASP A 231 40.57 -21.93 -5.56
N SER A 232 40.62 -23.06 -6.27
CA SER A 232 41.75 -23.39 -7.14
C SER A 232 41.89 -22.40 -8.30
N LEU A 233 40.77 -21.94 -8.88
CA LEU A 233 40.78 -20.88 -9.88
C LEU A 233 41.25 -19.53 -9.30
N CYS A 234 40.71 -19.12 -8.15
CA CYS A 234 41.11 -17.88 -7.48
C CYS A 234 42.62 -17.86 -7.17
N LEU A 235 43.17 -18.99 -6.69
CA LEU A 235 44.60 -19.16 -6.43
C LEU A 235 45.45 -19.14 -7.71
N HIS A 236 44.91 -19.61 -8.84
CA HIS A 236 45.60 -19.54 -10.12
C HIS A 236 45.71 -18.09 -10.63
N HIS A 237 44.64 -17.31 -10.53
CA HIS A 237 44.65 -15.90 -10.91
C HIS A 237 45.53 -15.03 -10.00
N GLN A 238 45.56 -15.28 -8.68
CA GLN A 238 46.49 -14.59 -7.77
C GLN A 238 47.97 -14.87 -8.06
N LYS A 239 48.30 -16.08 -8.57
CA LYS A 239 49.67 -16.43 -8.98
C LYS A 239 50.07 -15.72 -10.28
N LEU A 240 49.15 -15.56 -11.23
CA LEU A 240 49.37 -14.82 -12.47
C LEU A 240 49.61 -13.32 -12.21
N ASP A 241 48.90 -12.71 -11.25
CA ASP A 241 49.14 -11.31 -10.84
C ASP A 241 50.47 -11.10 -10.10
N SER A 242 51.04 -12.17 -9.53
CA SER A 242 52.31 -12.12 -8.78
C SER A 242 53.56 -12.35 -9.66
N GLU A 243 53.41 -12.82 -10.91
CA GLU A 243 54.50 -13.14 -11.84
C GLU A 243 54.77 -12.06 -12.92
N ASP A 244 54.36 -10.80 -12.73
CA ASP A 244 54.88 -9.67 -13.55
C ASP A 244 55.90 -8.80 -12.80
N PRO A 245 57.18 -9.20 -12.72
CA PRO A 245 58.27 -8.28 -12.43
C PRO A 245 58.94 -7.81 -13.73
N GLY A 246 58.48 -6.66 -14.23
CA GLY A 246 59.35 -5.64 -14.84
C GLY A 246 59.79 -5.84 -16.30
N ARG A 247 59.16 -5.10 -17.21
CA ARG A 247 59.85 -4.59 -18.41
C ARG A 247 60.62 -3.33 -18.05
N GLN A 248 61.91 -3.50 -17.75
CA GLN A 248 62.92 -2.45 -17.82
C GLN A 248 62.91 -1.82 -19.23
N SER A 249 62.66 -0.51 -19.30
CA SER A 249 63.01 0.31 -20.45
C SER A 249 64.54 0.47 -20.50
N PRO A 250 65.23 0.11 -21.59
CA PRO A 250 66.65 0.38 -21.72
C PRO A 250 66.87 1.86 -22.05
N GLU A 251 67.73 2.50 -21.28
CA GLU A 251 68.39 3.74 -21.67
C GLU A 251 69.00 3.61 -23.08
N ARG A 252 68.73 4.59 -23.95
CA ARG A 252 69.65 4.93 -25.04
C ARG A 252 70.01 6.40 -24.93
N LYS A 253 71.23 6.63 -24.44
CA LYS A 253 72.03 7.83 -24.71
C LYS A 253 72.37 7.89 -26.20
N ALA A 254 72.10 9.02 -26.83
CA ALA A 254 72.98 9.72 -27.77
C ALA A 254 72.41 11.13 -27.98
#